data_AF-A0A562PEW8-F1
#
_entry.id   AF-A0A562PEW8-F1
#
_cell.length_a   1.000
_cell.length_b   1.000
_cell.length_c   1.000
_cell.angle_alpha   90.00
_cell.angle_beta   90.00
_cell.angle_gamma   90.00
#
_symmetry.space_group_name_H-M   'P 1'
#
loop_
_entity.id
_entity.type
_entity.pdbx_description
1 polymer ?
#
loop_
_entity_poly.entity_id
_entity_poly.type
_entity_poly.pdbx_seq_one_letter_code
_entity_poly.pdbx_strand_id
1 'polypeptide(L)'
;MENNKLKDFEIEELEFMIPQIEKMYNFEFDKDKTQIVNSFEELCDLIIEKINLKNVESCTSQQAFYKLRKSLVETKIIEKEDLKTETELEKLFPRKNRKVLIRKVENEISIKLNILKAPDFITIPLFAIGIISFILLFIYWQLGIIGISISVIGLYFCKWFGNELKLKSVKELVEKITNENYLSVRTQKNTINKTELKSVLTKWFSENTGIEKERLKIATFE
;
A
#
# COMPACT_ATOMS: atom_id res chain seq x y z
N MET A 1 28.83 -12.96 -9.92
CA MET A 1 28.21 -12.37 -8.72
C MET A 1 27.69 -11.02 -9.17
N GLU A 2 26.38 -10.85 -9.24
CA GLU A 2 25.80 -9.53 -9.50
C GLU A 2 26.24 -8.58 -8.39
N ASN A 3 26.57 -7.36 -8.78
CA ASN A 3 26.95 -6.33 -7.83
C ASN A 3 25.67 -5.94 -7.07
N ASN A 4 25.54 -6.36 -5.82
CA ASN A 4 24.36 -6.11 -4.99
C ASN A 4 24.27 -4.67 -4.48
N LYS A 5 25.23 -3.82 -4.86
CA LYS A 5 25.28 -2.41 -4.52
C LYS A 5 24.12 -1.64 -5.15
N LEU A 6 23.43 -0.84 -4.35
CA LEU A 6 22.46 0.15 -4.86
C LEU A 6 23.18 1.34 -5.48
N LYS A 7 22.59 1.87 -6.54
CA LYS A 7 23.07 3.11 -7.16
C LYS A 7 22.71 4.29 -6.26
N ASP A 8 23.48 5.38 -6.34
CA ASP A 8 23.27 6.57 -5.51
C ASP A 8 21.81 7.08 -5.56
N PHE A 9 21.20 7.12 -6.74
CA PHE A 9 19.79 7.54 -6.85
C PHE A 9 18.81 6.60 -6.13
N GLU A 10 19.12 5.29 -6.06
CA GLU A 10 18.29 4.30 -5.36
C GLU A 10 18.44 4.45 -3.85
N ILE A 11 19.62 4.85 -3.38
CA ILE A 11 19.88 5.19 -1.97
C ILE A 11 19.14 6.47 -1.60
N GLU A 12 19.21 7.51 -2.43
CA GLU A 12 18.47 8.76 -2.24
C GLU A 12 16.94 8.51 -2.20
N GLU A 13 16.42 7.63 -3.06
CA GLU A 13 15.02 7.21 -3.02
C GLU A 13 14.65 6.55 -1.68
N LEU A 14 15.49 5.67 -1.14
CA LEU A 14 15.27 5.06 0.18
C LEU A 14 15.27 6.11 1.30
N GLU A 15 16.24 7.03 1.29
CA GLU A 15 16.34 8.10 2.28
C GLU A 15 15.12 9.03 2.25
N PHE A 16 14.63 9.36 1.05
CA PHE A 16 13.43 10.18 0.87
C PHE A 16 12.17 9.55 1.47
N MET A 17 12.15 8.22 1.63
CA MET A 17 11.03 7.48 2.20
C MET A 17 11.07 7.40 3.73
N ILE A 18 12.23 7.60 4.38
CA ILE A 18 12.41 7.53 5.84
C ILE A 18 11.41 8.42 6.61
N PRO A 19 11.17 9.71 6.23
CA PRO A 19 10.23 10.57 6.95
C PRO A 19 8.79 10.03 6.99
N GLN A 20 8.40 9.22 6.01
CA GLN A 20 7.08 8.59 6.02
C GLN A 20 7.00 7.48 7.07
N ILE A 21 8.06 6.70 7.24
CA ILE A 21 8.17 5.66 8.27
C ILE A 21 8.18 6.27 9.67
N GLU A 22 8.96 7.33 9.88
CA GLU A 22 8.98 8.10 11.13
C GLU A 22 7.57 8.52 11.55
N LYS A 23 6.81 9.07 10.61
CA LYS A 23 5.41 9.47 10.83
C LYS A 23 4.49 8.28 11.09
N MET A 24 4.66 7.17 10.36
CA MET A 24 3.81 5.97 10.50
C MET A 24 3.99 5.30 11.86
N TYR A 25 5.21 5.28 12.40
CA TYR A 25 5.53 4.59 13.65
C TYR A 25 5.82 5.54 14.83
N ASN A 26 5.67 6.85 14.61
CA ASN A 26 5.81 7.91 15.60
C ASN A 26 7.15 7.87 16.34
N PHE A 27 8.24 7.91 15.58
CA PHE A 27 9.60 8.05 16.07
C PHE A 27 10.39 9.00 15.16
N GLU A 28 11.56 9.46 15.61
CA GLU A 28 12.46 10.31 14.81
C GLU A 28 13.85 9.65 14.73
N PHE A 29 14.44 9.68 13.54
CA PHE A 29 15.83 9.37 13.31
C PHE A 29 16.71 10.52 13.76
N ASP A 30 17.82 10.13 14.35
CA ASP A 30 18.93 11.06 14.57
C ASP A 30 19.65 11.20 13.22
N LYS A 31 19.66 12.39 12.64
CA LYS A 31 20.19 12.64 11.27
C LYS A 31 21.65 12.22 11.12
N ASP A 32 22.38 12.13 12.23
CA ASP A 32 23.79 11.77 12.26
C ASP A 32 24.02 10.24 12.27
N LYS A 33 22.98 9.41 12.51
CA LYS A 33 23.10 7.94 12.62
C LYS A 33 22.71 7.17 11.36
N THR A 34 22.03 7.80 10.40
CA THR A 34 21.72 7.17 9.11
C THR A 34 22.96 6.99 8.22
N GLN A 35 24.05 7.74 8.50
CA GLN A 35 25.32 7.66 7.77
C GLN A 35 26.15 6.38 8.04
N ILE A 36 25.75 5.53 8.99
CA ILE A 36 26.54 4.36 9.44
C ILE A 36 25.94 3.04 8.93
N VAL A 37 24.87 3.10 8.14
CA VAL A 37 24.17 1.90 7.67
C VAL A 37 24.82 1.43 6.37
N ASN A 38 25.25 0.17 6.29
CA ASN A 38 25.96 -0.37 5.11
C ASN A 38 25.04 -1.19 4.19
N SER A 39 23.85 -1.56 4.67
CA SER A 39 22.91 -2.39 3.93
C SER A 39 21.46 -2.05 4.26
N PHE A 40 20.56 -2.44 3.36
CA PHE A 40 19.12 -2.29 3.59
C PHE A 40 18.62 -3.13 4.79
N GLU A 41 19.29 -4.25 5.05
CA GLU A 41 18.98 -5.08 6.22
C GLU A 41 19.26 -4.33 7.53
N GLU A 42 20.44 -3.71 7.63
CA GLU A 42 20.82 -2.87 8.78
C GLU A 42 19.88 -1.66 8.93
N LEU A 43 19.43 -1.06 7.82
CA LEU A 43 18.45 0.02 7.84
C LEU A 43 17.14 -0.44 8.52
N CYS A 44 16.63 -1.60 8.12
CA CYS A 44 15.41 -2.15 8.71
C CYS A 44 15.57 -2.43 10.20
N ASP A 45 16.71 -3.00 10.60
CA ASP A 45 16.98 -3.32 12.01
C ASP A 45 17.08 -2.04 12.85
N LEU A 46 17.72 -0.98 12.32
CA LEU A 46 17.79 0.33 12.95
C LEU A 46 16.41 0.98 13.10
N ILE A 47 15.56 0.92 12.05
CA ILE A 47 14.15 1.37 12.12
C ILE A 47 13.42 0.63 13.25
N ILE A 48 13.52 -0.70 13.29
CA ILE A 48 12.81 -1.53 14.27
C ILE A 48 13.29 -1.26 15.70
N GLU A 49 14.58 -0.98 15.90
CA GLU A 49 15.13 -0.62 17.20
C GLU A 49 14.59 0.73 17.70
N LYS A 50 14.44 1.71 16.81
CA LYS A 50 13.89 3.03 17.13
C LYS A 50 12.41 3.00 17.49
N ILE A 51 11.67 2.01 17.00
CA ILE A 51 10.27 1.81 17.35
C ILE A 51 10.20 1.24 18.79
N ASN A 52 10.04 2.14 19.76
CA ASN A 52 9.99 1.84 21.19
C ASN A 52 8.65 1.19 21.62
N LEU A 53 8.29 0.07 20.98
CA LEU A 53 7.09 -0.71 21.25
C LEU A 53 7.45 -2.13 21.70
N LYS A 54 6.60 -2.74 22.54
CA LYS A 54 6.85 -4.07 23.09
C LYS A 54 6.80 -5.13 21.99
N ASN A 55 7.83 -5.98 21.91
CA ASN A 55 7.80 -7.12 21.00
C ASN A 55 6.79 -8.18 21.51
N VAL A 56 5.85 -8.56 20.65
CA VAL A 56 4.88 -9.65 20.88
C VAL A 56 4.70 -10.42 19.57
N GLU A 57 5.10 -11.69 19.59
CA GLU A 57 5.22 -12.59 18.42
C GLU A 57 3.88 -12.97 17.76
N SER A 58 2.75 -12.55 18.32
CA SER A 58 1.43 -12.73 17.69
C SER A 58 1.43 -12.20 16.25
N CYS A 59 0.87 -12.97 15.33
CA CYS A 59 0.83 -12.65 13.91
C CYS A 59 -0.16 -11.50 13.62
N THR A 60 0.30 -10.45 12.95
CA THR A 60 -0.53 -9.26 12.65
C THR A 60 -1.49 -9.53 11.49
N SER A 61 -1.09 -10.33 10.50
CA SER A 61 -2.02 -10.77 9.44
C SER A 61 -3.20 -11.60 9.96
N GLN A 62 -2.99 -12.46 10.95
CA GLN A 62 -4.09 -13.15 11.64
C GLN A 62 -5.00 -12.15 12.36
N GLN A 63 -4.42 -11.18 13.06
CA GLN A 63 -5.22 -10.13 13.73
C GLN A 63 -6.02 -9.30 12.72
N ALA A 64 -5.45 -8.95 11.55
CA ALA A 64 -6.17 -8.29 10.47
C ALA A 64 -7.33 -9.15 9.96
N PHE A 65 -7.10 -10.44 9.74
CA PHE A 65 -8.14 -11.38 9.30
C PHE A 65 -9.29 -11.44 10.31
N TYR A 66 -9.00 -11.61 11.61
CA TYR A 66 -10.04 -11.67 12.64
C TYR A 66 -10.79 -10.35 12.81
N LYS A 67 -10.10 -9.19 12.74
CA LYS A 67 -10.75 -7.87 12.76
C LYS A 67 -11.67 -7.69 11.55
N LEU A 68 -11.20 -8.03 10.35
CA LEU A 68 -11.99 -7.98 9.12
C LEU A 68 -13.22 -8.89 9.22
N ARG A 69 -13.03 -10.17 9.59
CA ARG A 69 -14.10 -11.16 9.80
C ARG A 69 -15.16 -10.64 10.76
N LYS A 70 -14.74 -10.13 11.91
CA LYS A 70 -15.63 -9.54 12.91
C LYS A 70 -16.43 -8.37 12.33
N SER A 71 -15.77 -7.43 11.67
CA SER A 71 -16.45 -6.28 11.05
C SER A 71 -17.46 -6.70 9.97
N LEU A 72 -17.21 -7.76 9.21
CA LEU A 72 -18.12 -8.28 8.19
C LEU A 72 -19.39 -8.87 8.82
N VAL A 73 -19.26 -9.54 9.97
CA VAL A 73 -20.40 -10.05 10.75
C VAL A 73 -21.20 -8.89 11.35
N GLU A 74 -20.53 -7.94 12.01
CA GLU A 74 -21.17 -6.78 12.66
C GLU A 74 -21.92 -5.89 11.65
N THR A 75 -21.37 -5.74 10.44
CA THR A 75 -22.00 -4.98 9.34
C THR A 75 -23.05 -5.78 8.56
N LYS A 76 -23.32 -7.04 8.97
CA LYS A 76 -24.28 -7.97 8.34
C LYS A 76 -23.99 -8.26 6.87
N ILE A 77 -22.72 -8.26 6.49
CA ILE A 77 -22.27 -8.67 5.15
C ILE A 77 -22.19 -10.20 5.06
N ILE A 78 -21.82 -10.85 6.16
CA ILE A 78 -21.86 -12.29 6.33
C ILE A 78 -22.63 -12.63 7.61
N GLU A 79 -23.31 -13.77 7.62
CA GLU A 79 -24.12 -14.21 8.78
C GLU A 79 -23.34 -15.02 9.80
N LYS A 80 -22.31 -15.72 9.33
CA LYS A 80 -21.50 -16.62 10.13
C LYS A 80 -20.05 -16.24 10.02
N GLU A 81 -19.30 -16.69 11.00
CA GLU A 81 -17.88 -16.46 11.04
C GLU A 81 -17.16 -17.27 9.94
N ASP A 82 -17.75 -18.13 9.11
CA ASP A 82 -17.01 -18.99 8.16
C ASP A 82 -16.41 -18.30 6.90
N LEU A 83 -15.80 -17.13 7.07
CA LEU A 83 -14.97 -16.45 6.07
C LEU A 83 -13.71 -17.28 5.79
N LYS A 84 -13.39 -17.49 4.51
CA LYS A 84 -12.16 -18.13 4.07
C LYS A 84 -11.22 -17.11 3.43
N THR A 85 -9.92 -17.37 3.48
CA THR A 85 -8.90 -16.54 2.84
C THR A 85 -9.04 -16.51 1.31
N GLU A 86 -9.55 -17.59 0.73
CA GLU A 86 -9.76 -17.75 -0.72
C GLU A 86 -11.10 -17.15 -1.16
N THR A 87 -11.94 -16.66 -0.25
CA THR A 87 -13.21 -16.02 -0.59
C THR A 87 -12.93 -14.82 -1.50
N GLU A 88 -13.59 -14.79 -2.66
CA GLU A 88 -13.52 -13.67 -3.58
C GLU A 88 -14.18 -12.43 -2.97
N LEU A 89 -13.50 -11.28 -3.07
CA LEU A 89 -14.02 -10.02 -2.57
C LEU A 89 -15.28 -9.59 -3.32
N GLU A 90 -15.46 -10.03 -4.57
CA GLU A 90 -16.68 -9.74 -5.33
C GLU A 90 -17.94 -10.37 -4.72
N LYS A 91 -17.79 -11.53 -4.06
CA LYS A 91 -18.88 -12.21 -3.36
C LYS A 91 -19.28 -11.44 -2.10
N LEU A 92 -18.31 -10.83 -1.41
CA LEU A 92 -18.55 -10.00 -0.22
C LEU A 92 -19.04 -8.59 -0.58
N PHE A 93 -18.52 -8.02 -1.66
CA PHE A 93 -18.78 -6.66 -2.09
C PHE A 93 -19.30 -6.62 -3.54
N PRO A 94 -20.56 -7.05 -3.77
CA PRO A 94 -21.17 -7.08 -5.10
C PRO A 94 -21.27 -5.67 -5.69
N ARG A 95 -21.01 -5.55 -7.01
CA ARG A 95 -20.88 -4.28 -7.75
C ARG A 95 -22.02 -3.28 -7.52
N LYS A 96 -23.25 -3.76 -7.31
CA LYS A 96 -24.45 -2.94 -7.08
C LYS A 96 -24.34 -2.07 -5.81
N ASN A 97 -23.85 -2.64 -4.70
CA ASN A 97 -23.81 -1.99 -3.39
C ASN A 97 -22.37 -1.85 -2.83
N ARG A 98 -21.36 -2.17 -3.63
CA ARG A 98 -19.94 -2.29 -3.28
C ARG A 98 -19.42 -1.10 -2.46
N LYS A 99 -19.61 0.14 -2.94
CA LYS A 99 -19.18 1.35 -2.22
C LYS A 99 -19.77 1.48 -0.82
N VAL A 100 -21.05 1.13 -0.66
CA VAL A 100 -21.75 1.24 0.62
C VAL A 100 -21.25 0.17 1.58
N LEU A 101 -21.12 -1.07 1.12
CA LEU A 101 -20.65 -2.18 1.94
C LEU A 101 -19.19 -1.98 2.39
N ILE A 102 -18.31 -1.53 1.49
CA ILE A 102 -16.92 -1.22 1.85
C ILE A 102 -16.88 -0.11 2.89
N ARG A 103 -17.64 0.98 2.71
CA ARG A 103 -17.69 2.08 3.69
C ARG A 103 -18.18 1.61 5.07
N LYS A 104 -19.15 0.69 5.12
CA LYS A 104 -19.60 0.11 6.39
C LYS A 104 -18.44 -0.60 7.10
N VAL A 105 -17.71 -1.45 6.39
CA VAL A 105 -16.55 -2.16 6.92
C VAL A 105 -15.45 -1.18 7.34
N GLU A 106 -15.12 -0.19 6.50
CA GLU A 106 -14.12 0.83 6.81
C GLU A 106 -14.44 1.60 8.09
N ASN A 107 -15.72 1.94 8.29
CA ASN A 107 -16.17 2.64 9.49
C ASN A 107 -16.10 1.73 10.72
N GLU A 108 -16.48 0.47 10.59
CA GLU A 108 -16.43 -0.51 11.69
C GLU A 108 -14.99 -0.78 12.14
N ILE A 109 -14.07 -1.03 11.20
CA ILE A 109 -12.66 -1.27 11.51
C ILE A 109 -11.85 0.01 11.74
N SER A 110 -12.43 1.18 11.46
CA SER A 110 -11.75 2.49 11.50
C SER A 110 -10.48 2.56 10.65
N ILE A 111 -10.46 1.84 9.52
CA ILE A 111 -9.35 1.80 8.56
C ILE A 111 -9.89 2.06 7.15
N LYS A 112 -9.22 2.93 6.40
CA LYS A 112 -9.52 3.13 4.97
C LYS A 112 -8.87 2.01 4.15
N LEU A 113 -9.69 1.24 3.45
CA LEU A 113 -9.22 0.06 2.70
C LEU A 113 -8.68 0.44 1.32
N ASN A 114 -9.19 1.52 0.71
CA ASN A 114 -8.72 2.03 -0.60
C ASN A 114 -8.66 0.97 -1.72
N ILE A 115 -9.55 -0.03 -1.67
CA ILE A 115 -9.60 -1.17 -2.59
C ILE A 115 -10.40 -0.92 -3.88
N LEU A 116 -10.93 0.29 -4.06
CA LEU A 116 -11.69 0.67 -5.26
C LEU A 116 -10.81 1.37 -6.29
N LYS A 117 -10.99 1.02 -7.57
CA LYS A 117 -10.41 1.70 -8.73
C LYS A 117 -11.50 2.03 -9.75
N ALA A 118 -11.20 3.02 -10.59
CA ALA A 118 -12.02 3.34 -11.76
C ALA A 118 -12.02 2.16 -12.75
N PRO A 119 -13.11 1.96 -13.51
CA PRO A 119 -13.16 0.89 -14.50
C PRO A 119 -12.09 1.06 -15.57
N ASP A 120 -11.43 -0.05 -15.93
CA ASP A 120 -10.32 -0.04 -16.89
C ASP A 120 -10.75 0.44 -18.29
N PHE A 121 -12.00 0.16 -18.68
CA PHE A 121 -12.56 0.65 -19.95
C PHE A 121 -12.72 2.18 -20.01
N ILE A 122 -12.66 2.89 -18.88
CA ILE A 122 -12.68 4.36 -18.83
C ILE A 122 -11.25 4.90 -18.73
N THR A 123 -10.43 4.31 -17.87
CA THR A 123 -9.06 4.79 -17.64
C THR A 123 -8.16 4.55 -18.85
N ILE A 124 -8.26 3.41 -19.52
CA ILE A 124 -7.42 3.07 -20.68
C ILE A 124 -7.60 4.08 -21.83
N PRO A 125 -8.83 4.40 -22.29
CA PRO A 125 -9.02 5.41 -23.33
C PRO A 125 -8.53 6.80 -22.91
N LEU A 126 -8.73 7.21 -21.66
CA LEU A 126 -8.25 8.51 -21.18
C LEU A 126 -6.72 8.60 -21.19
N PHE A 127 -6.03 7.53 -20.82
CA PHE A 127 -4.57 7.45 -20.94
C PHE A 127 -4.12 7.49 -22.40
N ALA A 128 -4.78 6.73 -23.29
CA ALA A 128 -4.48 6.74 -24.72
C ALA A 128 -4.66 8.14 -25.33
N ILE A 129 -5.76 8.83 -24.99
CA ILE A 129 -5.99 10.24 -25.38
C ILE A 129 -4.85 11.11 -24.88
N GLY A 130 -4.42 10.96 -23.62
CA GLY A 130 -3.31 11.73 -23.06
C GLY A 130 -2.00 11.55 -23.85
N ILE A 131 -1.64 10.30 -24.17
CA ILE A 131 -0.43 9.98 -24.94
C ILE A 131 -0.50 10.54 -26.36
N ILE A 132 -1.61 10.33 -27.06
CA ILE A 132 -1.81 10.86 -28.42
C ILE A 132 -1.74 12.39 -28.40
N SER A 133 -2.36 13.02 -27.40
CA SER A 133 -2.38 14.48 -27.25
C SER A 133 -0.99 15.04 -26.94
N PHE A 134 -0.18 14.31 -26.19
CA PHE A 134 1.21 14.68 -25.93
C PHE A 134 2.04 14.68 -27.22
N ILE A 135 1.86 13.69 -28.10
CA ILE A 135 2.52 13.66 -29.43
C ILE A 135 1.99 14.82 -30.29
N LEU A 136 0.67 15.03 -30.31
CA LEU A 136 0.05 16.13 -31.06
C LEU A 136 0.47 17.51 -30.57
N LEU A 137 0.93 17.66 -29.34
CA LEU A 137 1.44 18.93 -28.82
C LEU A 137 2.58 19.49 -29.69
N PHE A 138 3.39 18.61 -30.26
CA PHE A 138 4.53 18.98 -31.12
C PHE A 138 4.17 19.23 -32.59
N ILE A 139 2.97 18.81 -33.02
CA ILE A 139 2.50 18.97 -34.42
C ILE A 139 1.44 20.07 -34.49
N TYR A 140 0.41 19.97 -33.65
CA TYR A 140 -0.73 20.87 -33.53
C TYR A 140 -1.00 21.19 -32.05
N TRP A 141 -0.26 22.17 -31.52
CA TRP A 141 -0.23 22.48 -30.09
C TRP A 141 -1.62 22.74 -29.47
N GLN A 142 -2.55 23.37 -30.20
CA GLN A 142 -3.92 23.62 -29.72
C GLN A 142 -4.69 22.31 -29.46
N LEU A 143 -4.60 21.35 -30.38
CA LEU A 143 -5.26 20.05 -30.25
C LEU A 143 -4.60 19.23 -29.13
N GLY A 144 -3.27 19.31 -29.01
CA GLY A 144 -2.53 18.69 -27.91
C GLY A 144 -2.99 19.20 -26.54
N ILE A 145 -3.11 20.51 -26.36
CA ILE A 145 -3.59 21.10 -25.09
C ILE A 145 -5.02 20.66 -24.78
N ILE A 146 -5.93 20.68 -25.75
CA ILE A 146 -7.33 20.27 -25.55
C ILE A 146 -7.39 18.81 -25.10
N GLY A 147 -6.70 17.91 -25.79
CA GLY A 147 -6.73 16.49 -25.48
C GLY A 147 -6.04 16.13 -24.16
N ILE A 148 -4.93 16.82 -23.80
CA ILE A 148 -4.32 16.70 -22.47
C ILE A 148 -5.31 17.16 -21.39
N SER A 149 -6.00 18.29 -21.62
CA SER A 149 -6.98 18.81 -20.66
C SER A 149 -8.13 17.81 -20.44
N ILE A 150 -8.67 17.23 -21.51
CA ILE A 150 -9.71 16.19 -21.45
C ILE A 150 -9.21 14.97 -20.66
N SER A 151 -8.00 14.50 -20.95
CA SER A 151 -7.40 13.34 -20.27
C SER A 151 -7.23 13.59 -18.77
N VAL A 152 -6.64 14.72 -18.39
CA VAL A 152 -6.39 15.09 -16.99
C VAL A 152 -7.70 15.26 -16.23
N ILE A 153 -8.66 16.01 -16.79
CA ILE A 153 -9.98 16.23 -16.17
C ILE A 153 -10.73 14.90 -16.06
N GLY A 154 -10.71 14.08 -17.11
CA GLY A 154 -11.37 12.77 -17.11
C GLY A 154 -10.80 11.83 -16.04
N LEU A 155 -9.47 11.76 -15.92
CA LEU A 155 -8.79 10.95 -14.89
C LEU A 155 -9.06 11.47 -13.48
N TYR A 156 -9.17 12.78 -13.31
CA TYR A 156 -9.58 13.38 -12.04
C TYR A 156 -10.98 12.92 -11.63
N PHE A 157 -11.96 12.97 -12.56
CA PHE A 157 -13.33 12.51 -12.29
C PHE A 157 -13.45 10.99 -12.11
N CYS A 158 -12.55 10.19 -12.70
CA CYS A 158 -12.51 8.74 -12.51
C CYS A 158 -12.41 8.32 -11.04
N LYS A 159 -11.80 9.15 -10.17
CA LYS A 159 -11.76 8.92 -8.72
C LYS A 159 -13.16 8.76 -8.12
N TRP A 160 -14.16 9.46 -8.66
CA TRP A 160 -15.55 9.34 -8.22
C TRP A 160 -16.24 8.07 -8.76
N PHE A 161 -15.93 7.69 -10.00
CA PHE A 161 -16.51 6.51 -10.65
C PHE A 161 -15.93 5.18 -10.19
N GLY A 162 -14.95 5.18 -9.28
CA GLY A 162 -14.28 4.00 -8.75
C GLY A 162 -15.25 2.95 -8.19
N ASN A 163 -15.57 1.91 -8.96
CA ASN A 163 -16.46 0.83 -8.54
C ASN A 163 -15.90 -0.57 -8.86
N GLU A 164 -14.66 -0.67 -9.36
CA GLU A 164 -13.98 -1.95 -9.55
C GLU A 164 -13.04 -2.24 -8.39
N LEU A 165 -12.84 -3.52 -8.07
CA LEU A 165 -11.92 -3.93 -7.01
C LEU A 165 -10.50 -4.03 -7.55
N LYS A 166 -9.53 -3.55 -6.76
CA LYS A 166 -8.09 -3.72 -7.03
C LYS A 166 -7.60 -5.13 -6.67
N LEU A 167 -8.28 -5.77 -5.74
CA LEU A 167 -7.90 -7.05 -5.15
C LEU A 167 -8.95 -8.11 -5.46
N LYS A 168 -8.54 -9.37 -5.51
CA LYS A 168 -9.41 -10.49 -5.86
C LYS A 168 -9.94 -11.22 -4.63
N SER A 169 -9.10 -11.42 -3.61
CA SER A 169 -9.38 -12.32 -2.49
C SER A 169 -9.31 -11.64 -1.11
N VAL A 170 -9.94 -12.27 -0.10
CA VAL A 170 -9.81 -11.87 1.30
C VAL A 170 -8.36 -11.91 1.76
N LYS A 171 -7.59 -12.91 1.33
CA LYS A 171 -6.15 -13.01 1.62
C LYS A 171 -5.41 -11.73 1.20
N GLU A 172 -5.59 -11.30 -0.05
CA GLU A 172 -4.96 -10.07 -0.55
C GLU A 172 -5.40 -8.82 0.24
N LEU A 173 -6.67 -8.76 0.64
CA LEU A 173 -7.18 -7.66 1.47
C LEU A 173 -6.54 -7.65 2.86
N VAL A 174 -6.40 -8.81 3.51
CA VAL A 174 -5.74 -8.95 4.80
C VAL A 174 -4.27 -8.55 4.71
N GLU A 175 -3.57 -9.00 3.66
CA GLU A 175 -2.19 -8.58 3.41
C GLU A 175 -2.11 -7.06 3.22
N LYS A 176 -2.99 -6.45 2.42
CA LYS A 176 -3.02 -4.99 2.24
C LYS A 176 -3.25 -4.26 3.56
N ILE A 177 -4.26 -4.66 4.34
CA ILE A 177 -4.57 -4.07 5.65
C ILE A 177 -3.35 -4.17 6.58
N THR A 178 -2.68 -5.33 6.61
CA THR A 178 -1.51 -5.55 7.47
C THR A 178 -0.33 -4.65 7.09
N ASN A 179 -0.06 -4.49 5.79
CA ASN A 179 1.07 -3.69 5.32
C ASN A 179 0.82 -2.19 5.46
N GLU A 180 -0.38 -1.72 5.13
CA GLU A 180 -0.70 -0.28 5.13
C GLU A 180 -1.12 0.26 6.49
N ASN A 181 -1.58 -0.62 7.39
CA ASN A 181 -2.15 -0.22 8.68
C ASN A 181 -1.62 -1.08 9.83
N TYR A 182 -0.36 -1.50 9.77
CA TYR A 182 0.27 -2.45 10.69
C TYR A 182 -0.06 -2.18 12.17
N LEU A 183 0.21 -0.96 12.65
CA LEU A 183 -0.05 -0.59 14.05
C LEU A 183 -1.55 -0.56 14.41
N SER A 184 -2.40 -0.07 13.51
CA SER A 184 -3.86 0.00 13.71
C SER A 184 -4.50 -1.38 13.83
N VAL A 185 -3.90 -2.38 13.18
CA VAL A 185 -4.36 -3.77 13.20
C VAL A 185 -4.00 -4.46 14.51
N ARG A 186 -2.91 -4.08 15.17
CA ARG A 186 -2.50 -4.70 16.45
C ARG A 186 -3.64 -4.60 17.48
N THR A 187 -3.87 -5.69 18.17
CA THR A 187 -4.87 -5.77 19.26
C THR A 187 -4.39 -4.95 20.45
N GLN A 188 -3.09 -5.07 20.77
CA GLN A 188 -2.42 -4.25 21.76
C GLN A 188 -1.68 -3.11 21.04
N LYS A 189 -2.18 -1.87 21.20
CA LYS A 189 -1.68 -0.68 20.50
C LYS A 189 -0.19 -0.39 20.70
N ASN A 190 0.39 -0.87 21.81
CA ASN A 190 1.80 -0.63 22.15
C ASN A 190 2.71 -1.83 21.83
N THR A 191 2.36 -2.64 20.82
CA THR A 191 3.11 -3.85 20.48
C THR A 191 3.41 -3.96 19.00
N ILE A 192 4.54 -4.57 18.69
CA ILE A 192 4.96 -4.95 17.34
C ILE A 192 5.43 -6.40 17.35
N ASN A 193 5.44 -7.07 16.20
CA ASN A 193 6.23 -8.27 15.99
C ASN A 193 7.44 -7.85 15.14
N LYS A 194 8.63 -7.81 15.76
CA LYS A 194 9.85 -7.31 15.09
C LYS A 194 10.19 -8.07 13.81
N THR A 195 10.09 -9.40 13.84
CA THR A 195 10.36 -10.26 12.68
C THR A 195 9.37 -10.01 11.53
N GLU A 196 8.07 -9.92 11.86
CA GLU A 196 7.05 -9.60 10.86
C GLU A 196 7.23 -8.17 10.32
N LEU A 197 7.54 -7.21 11.18
CA LEU A 197 7.72 -5.81 10.80
C LEU A 197 8.86 -5.63 9.81
N LYS A 198 9.98 -6.36 9.93
CA LYS A 198 11.08 -6.35 8.95
C LYS A 198 10.58 -6.70 7.54
N SER A 199 9.74 -7.73 7.44
CA SER A 199 9.14 -8.13 6.15
C SER A 199 8.16 -7.09 5.61
N VAL A 200 7.38 -6.44 6.49
CA VAL A 200 6.45 -5.36 6.14
C VAL A 200 7.22 -4.13 5.62
N LEU A 201 8.29 -3.73 6.29
CA LEU A 201 9.16 -2.63 5.86
C LEU A 201 9.80 -2.94 4.51
N THR A 202 10.36 -4.13 4.32
CA THR A 202 10.94 -4.55 3.02
C THR A 202 9.94 -4.46 1.89
N LYS A 203 8.71 -4.95 2.13
CA LYS A 203 7.63 -4.86 1.14
C LYS A 203 7.24 -3.42 0.86
N TRP A 204 7.12 -2.60 1.90
CA TRP A 204 6.74 -1.20 1.78
C TRP A 204 7.79 -0.40 1.01
N PHE A 205 9.09 -0.55 1.31
CA PHE A 205 10.15 0.13 0.55
C PHE A 205 10.14 -0.31 -0.91
N SER A 206 10.05 -1.61 -1.18
CA SER A 206 9.98 -2.14 -2.55
C SER A 206 8.83 -1.53 -3.37
N GLU A 207 7.65 -1.39 -2.76
CA GLU A 207 6.47 -0.85 -3.43
C GLU A 207 6.58 0.66 -3.68
N ASN A 208 7.34 1.39 -2.86
CA ASN A 208 7.47 2.84 -2.97
C ASN A 208 8.71 3.32 -3.75
N THR A 209 9.79 2.54 -3.79
CA THR A 209 10.99 2.82 -4.62
C THR A 209 10.96 2.10 -5.95
N GLY A 210 10.16 1.03 -6.09
CA GLY A 210 10.15 0.19 -7.29
C GLY A 210 11.33 -0.79 -7.37
N ILE A 211 12.18 -0.84 -6.34
CA ILE A 211 13.28 -1.82 -6.24
C ILE A 211 12.70 -3.19 -5.87
N GLU A 212 13.13 -4.25 -6.55
CA GLU A 212 12.66 -5.61 -6.25
C GLU A 212 12.99 -6.05 -4.82
N LYS A 213 12.05 -6.74 -4.16
CA LYS A 213 12.20 -7.19 -2.76
C LYS A 213 13.42 -8.06 -2.54
N GLU A 214 13.70 -8.99 -3.46
CA GLU A 214 14.83 -9.90 -3.31
C GLU A 214 16.16 -9.16 -3.46
N ARG A 215 16.21 -8.14 -4.33
CA ARG A 215 17.37 -7.25 -4.46
C ARG A 215 17.56 -6.41 -3.20
N LEU A 216 16.49 -5.82 -2.64
CA LEU A 216 16.57 -5.06 -1.40
C LEU A 216 17.13 -5.88 -0.22
N LYS A 217 16.72 -7.14 -0.07
CA LYS A 217 17.19 -7.98 1.06
C LYS A 217 18.71 -8.19 1.08
N ILE A 218 19.36 -8.19 -0.08
CA ILE A 218 20.80 -8.41 -0.20
C ILE A 218 21.57 -7.13 -0.55
N ALA A 219 20.88 -5.99 -0.59
CA ALA A 219 21.41 -4.72 -1.07
C ALA A 219 22.41 -4.10 -0.09
N THR A 220 23.55 -3.64 -0.63
CA THR A 220 24.54 -2.84 0.09
C THR A 220 24.52 -1.39 -0.40
N PHE A 221 24.90 -0.46 0.47
CA PHE A 221 25.02 0.97 0.16
C PHE A 221 26.47 1.35 -0.21
N GLU A 222 27.46 0.57 0.28
CA GLU A 222 28.88 0.65 -0.08
C GLU A 222 29.30 -0.37 -1.15
#